data_AF-A0A518EV25-F1
#
_entry.id   AF-A0A518EV25-F1
#
_cell.length_a   1.000
_cell.length_b   1.000
_cell.length_c   1.000
_cell.angle_alpha   90.00
_cell.angle_beta   90.00
_cell.angle_gamma   90.00
#
_symmetry.space_group_name_H-M   'P 1'
#
loop_
_entity.id
_entity.type
_entity.pdbx_description
1 polymer ?
#
loop_
_entity_poly.entity_id
_entity_poly.type
_entity_poly.pdbx_seq_one_letter_code
_entity_poly.pdbx_strand_id
1 'polypeptide(L)'
;MTAQNTSHEAEPTEDELLAMAYADCELSPEEAVRFEARMEVEPALVHRVAELHALDVLARRIAPPEPADRDWASLQLEPLYRGTVGIGWFLLIAATALSFALAVWAVATNEGISYLHRGLILSSLLGFTLLFLSVLWRRIRAMPLDPYRHVER
;
A
#
# COMPACT_ATOMS: atom_id res chain seq x y z
N MET A 1 19.27 -44.03 16.99
CA MET A 1 20.12 -42.83 17.05
C MET A 1 19.19 -41.62 17.06
N THR A 2 18.91 -41.10 18.24
CA THR A 2 17.92 -40.03 18.47
C THR A 2 18.70 -38.73 18.56
N ALA A 3 18.61 -37.87 17.54
CA ALA A 3 19.23 -36.55 17.59
C ALA A 3 18.44 -35.70 18.59
N GLN A 4 19.07 -35.37 19.71
CA GLN A 4 18.56 -34.39 20.67
C GLN A 4 18.64 -33.01 20.03
N ASN A 5 17.49 -32.46 19.66
CA ASN A 5 17.34 -31.05 19.28
C ASN A 5 17.24 -30.22 20.57
N THR A 6 18.37 -29.72 21.05
CA THR A 6 18.45 -28.81 22.21
C THR A 6 18.74 -27.39 21.73
N SER A 7 17.85 -26.79 20.95
CA SER A 7 17.83 -25.34 20.79
C SER A 7 16.95 -24.77 21.90
N HIS A 8 17.56 -24.44 23.04
CA HIS A 8 16.95 -23.53 23.99
C HIS A 8 16.79 -22.20 23.25
N GLU A 9 15.57 -21.73 23.01
CA GLU A 9 15.29 -20.37 22.52
C GLU A 9 15.79 -19.40 23.60
N ALA A 10 17.06 -19.01 23.50
CA ALA A 10 17.60 -17.90 24.27
C ALA A 10 16.98 -16.61 23.72
N GLU A 11 16.63 -15.69 24.62
CA GLU A 11 16.17 -14.37 24.23
C GLU A 11 17.27 -13.69 23.37
N PRO A 12 16.92 -13.08 22.22
CA PRO A 12 17.90 -12.44 21.36
C PRO A 12 18.67 -11.38 22.14
N THR A 13 19.98 -11.34 21.93
CA THR A 13 20.80 -10.28 22.50
C THR A 13 20.50 -8.93 21.84
N GLU A 14 20.82 -7.82 22.52
CA GLU A 14 20.62 -6.47 21.96
C GLU A 14 21.35 -6.29 20.62
N ASP A 15 22.54 -6.84 20.49
CA ASP A 15 23.32 -6.82 19.25
C ASP A 15 22.66 -7.63 18.12
N GLU A 16 22.00 -8.74 18.44
CA GLU A 16 21.22 -9.50 17.46
C GLU A 16 19.99 -8.73 17.00
N LEU A 17 19.29 -8.05 17.91
CA LEU A 17 18.15 -7.19 17.57
C LEU A 17 18.59 -6.03 16.68
N LEU A 18 19.72 -5.39 16.98
CA LEU A 18 20.27 -4.31 16.15
C LEU A 18 20.71 -4.83 14.78
N ALA A 19 21.32 -6.01 14.70
CA ALA A 19 21.70 -6.62 13.44
C ALA A 19 20.47 -6.96 12.57
N MET A 20 19.40 -7.46 13.18
CA MET A 20 18.11 -7.70 12.51
C MET A 20 17.49 -6.40 12.00
N ALA A 21 17.36 -5.39 12.86
CA ALA A 21 16.80 -4.09 12.47
C ALA A 21 17.63 -3.38 11.39
N TYR A 22 18.96 -3.53 11.41
CA TYR A 22 19.83 -3.02 10.34
C TYR A 22 19.58 -3.75 9.02
N ALA A 23 19.51 -5.08 9.05
CA ALA A 23 19.28 -5.90 7.86
C ALA A 23 17.92 -5.62 7.19
N ASP A 24 16.89 -5.32 7.98
CA ASP A 24 15.54 -4.97 7.52
C ASP A 24 15.37 -3.48 7.20
N CYS A 25 16.43 -2.67 7.34
CA CYS A 25 16.43 -1.21 7.16
C CYS A 25 15.42 -0.46 8.07
N GLU A 26 15.22 -0.96 9.29
CA GLU A 26 14.30 -0.37 10.28
C GLU A 26 14.98 0.61 11.25
N LEU A 27 16.31 0.65 11.27
CA LEU A 27 17.05 1.62 12.08
C LEU A 27 16.86 3.06 11.57
N SER A 28 16.75 4.02 12.48
CA SER A 28 16.83 5.42 12.10
C SER A 28 18.21 5.75 11.51
N PRO A 29 18.34 6.83 10.70
CA PRO A 29 19.63 7.18 10.08
C PRO A 29 20.77 7.36 11.09
N GLU A 30 20.48 7.90 12.28
CA GLU A 30 21.47 8.09 13.35
C GLU A 30 21.87 6.76 14.01
N GLU A 31 20.95 5.81 14.13
CA GLU A 31 21.23 4.47 14.65
C GLU A 31 22.03 3.63 13.66
N ALA A 32 21.68 3.71 12.37
CA ALA A 32 22.39 3.00 11.31
C ALA A 32 23.87 3.41 11.25
N VAL A 33 24.18 4.71 11.27
CA VAL A 33 25.56 5.21 11.26
C VAL A 33 26.35 4.75 12.50
N ARG A 34 25.72 4.74 13.69
CA ARG A 34 26.37 4.25 14.91
C ARG A 34 26.63 2.75 14.84
N PHE A 35 25.70 1.98 14.29
CA PHE A 35 25.86 0.55 14.13
C PHE A 35 26.92 0.20 13.07
N GLU A 36 26.99 0.95 11.98
CA GLU A 36 28.06 0.83 10.96
C GLU A 36 29.44 1.09 11.55
N ALA A 37 29.59 2.14 12.37
CA ALA A 37 30.85 2.40 13.06
C ALA A 37 31.27 1.25 14.01
N ARG A 38 30.31 0.56 14.64
CA ARG A 38 30.61 -0.65 15.44
C ARG A 38 31.04 -1.81 14.56
N MET A 39 30.39 -2.02 13.41
CA MET A 39 30.74 -3.08 12.46
C MET A 39 32.18 -2.95 11.93
N GLU A 40 32.73 -1.74 11.84
CA GLU A 40 34.15 -1.54 11.47
C GLU A 40 35.13 -2.11 12.51
N VAL A 41 34.73 -2.15 13.78
CA VAL A 41 35.58 -2.57 14.92
C VAL A 41 35.28 -4.01 15.35
N GLU A 42 34.05 -4.48 15.14
CA GLU A 42 33.53 -5.77 15.60
C GLU A 42 33.15 -6.68 14.41
N PRO A 43 34.08 -7.51 13.90
CA PRO A 43 33.83 -8.38 12.73
C PRO A 43 32.68 -9.38 12.91
N ALA A 44 32.34 -9.72 14.16
CA ALA A 44 31.24 -10.62 14.47
C ALA A 44 29.88 -10.03 14.03
N LEU A 45 29.69 -8.72 14.17
CA LEU A 45 28.45 -8.04 13.74
C LEU A 45 28.31 -8.05 12.21
N VAL A 46 29.42 -7.84 11.50
CA VAL A 46 29.45 -7.93 10.02
C VAL A 46 29.03 -9.32 9.56
N HIS A 47 29.57 -10.36 10.21
CA HIS A 47 29.21 -11.74 9.88
C HIS A 47 27.72 -11.99 10.13
N ARG A 48 27.18 -11.48 11.25
CA ARG A 48 25.78 -11.66 11.62
C ARG A 48 24.82 -11.00 10.63
N VAL A 49 25.09 -9.76 10.24
CA VAL A 49 24.30 -9.05 9.22
C VAL A 49 24.38 -9.78 7.87
N ALA A 50 25.56 -10.28 7.50
CA ALA A 50 25.71 -11.06 6.26
C ALA A 50 24.90 -12.37 6.28
N GLU A 51 24.84 -13.08 7.41
CA GLU A 51 24.00 -14.26 7.59
C GLU A 51 22.51 -13.93 7.44
N LEU A 52 22.05 -12.84 8.05
CA LEU A 52 20.66 -12.38 7.97
C LEU A 52 20.28 -12.03 6.53
N HIS A 53 21.13 -11.29 5.80
CA HIS A 53 20.89 -11.02 4.39
C HIS A 53 20.90 -12.28 3.52
N ALA A 54 21.78 -13.25 3.81
CA ALA A 54 21.79 -14.53 3.11
C ALA A 54 20.48 -15.31 3.35
N LEU A 55 19.96 -15.28 4.58
CA LEU A 55 18.67 -15.87 4.93
C LEU A 55 17.51 -15.17 4.22
N ASP A 56 17.48 -13.83 4.16
CA ASP A 56 16.45 -13.09 3.41
C ASP A 56 16.48 -13.45 1.91
N VAL A 57 17.66 -13.48 1.30
CA VAL A 57 17.81 -13.89 -0.11
C VAL A 57 17.33 -15.33 -0.33
N LEU A 58 17.64 -16.23 0.60
CA LEU A 58 17.20 -17.62 0.53
C LEU A 58 15.68 -17.74 0.69
N ALA A 59 15.12 -17.02 1.67
CA ALA A 59 13.69 -16.98 1.92
C ALA A 59 12.93 -16.50 0.69
N ARG A 60 13.38 -15.42 0.04
CA ARG A 60 12.78 -14.91 -1.20
C ARG A 60 12.85 -15.89 -2.37
N ARG A 61 13.86 -16.78 -2.41
CA ARG A 61 14.03 -17.78 -3.47
C ARG A 61 13.23 -19.06 -3.25
N ILE A 62 13.06 -19.45 -1.99
CA ILE A 62 12.45 -20.73 -1.62
C ILE A 62 10.98 -20.58 -1.24
N ALA A 63 10.58 -19.42 -0.71
CA ALA A 63 9.21 -19.18 -0.30
C ALA A 63 8.26 -19.39 -1.49
N PRO A 64 7.40 -20.42 -1.46
CA PRO A 64 6.35 -20.53 -2.46
C PRO A 64 5.45 -19.29 -2.35
N PRO A 65 4.85 -18.84 -3.46
CA PRO A 65 3.87 -17.76 -3.41
C PRO A 65 2.80 -18.10 -2.37
N GLU A 66 2.43 -17.12 -1.55
CA GLU A 66 1.43 -17.34 -0.51
C GLU A 66 0.16 -17.95 -1.12
N PRO A 67 -0.49 -18.92 -0.45
CA PRO A 67 -1.70 -19.56 -0.97
C PRO A 67 -2.77 -18.53 -1.35
N ALA A 68 -2.90 -17.47 -0.56
CA ALA A 68 -3.79 -16.36 -0.83
C ALA A 68 -3.45 -15.66 -2.15
N ASP A 69 -2.17 -15.40 -2.43
CA ASP A 69 -1.73 -14.75 -3.68
C ASP A 69 -2.09 -15.58 -4.92
N ARG A 70 -2.01 -16.91 -4.82
CA ARG A 70 -2.46 -17.82 -5.89
C ARG A 70 -3.95 -17.76 -6.12
N ASP A 71 -4.74 -17.80 -5.05
CA ASP A 71 -6.20 -17.73 -5.15
C ASP A 71 -6.64 -16.38 -5.71
N TRP A 72 -6.02 -15.28 -5.27
CA TRP A 72 -6.23 -13.94 -5.83
C TRP A 72 -5.88 -13.85 -7.31
N ALA A 73 -4.75 -14.43 -7.73
CA ALA A 73 -4.38 -14.47 -9.15
C ALA A 73 -5.41 -15.22 -9.99
N SER A 74 -5.98 -16.31 -9.47
CA SER A 74 -7.02 -17.08 -10.16
C SER A 74 -8.32 -16.28 -10.34
N LEU A 75 -8.74 -15.51 -9.33
CA LEU A 75 -9.92 -14.64 -9.39
C LEU A 75 -9.74 -13.47 -10.37
N GLN A 76 -8.54 -12.90 -10.45
CA GLN A 76 -8.25 -11.80 -11.38
C GLN A 76 -8.32 -12.23 -12.86
N LEU A 77 -8.07 -13.51 -13.14
CA LEU A 77 -8.16 -14.07 -14.49
C LEU A 77 -9.61 -14.41 -14.88
N GLU A 78 -10.55 -14.41 -13.93
CA GLU A 78 -11.92 -14.81 -14.18
C GLU A 78 -12.70 -13.72 -14.96
N PRO A 79 -13.18 -14.01 -16.19
CA PRO A 79 -13.81 -12.99 -17.05
C PRO A 79 -15.08 -12.39 -16.43
N LEU A 80 -15.83 -13.22 -15.68
CA LEU A 80 -17.05 -12.79 -15.01
C LEU A 80 -16.75 -11.78 -13.89
N TYR A 81 -15.70 -12.02 -13.10
CA TYR A 81 -15.27 -11.09 -12.05
C TYR A 81 -14.84 -9.74 -12.63
N ARG A 82 -14.01 -9.76 -13.69
CA ARG A 82 -13.60 -8.52 -14.38
C ARG A 82 -14.79 -7.76 -14.96
N GLY A 83 -15.76 -8.48 -15.53
CA GLY A 83 -16.99 -7.90 -16.08
C GLY A 83 -17.86 -7.25 -15.02
N THR A 84 -18.14 -7.96 -13.91
CA THR A 84 -19.01 -7.45 -12.84
C THR A 84 -18.38 -6.27 -12.12
N VAL A 85 -17.08 -6.28 -11.86
CA VAL A 85 -16.35 -5.16 -11.27
C VAL A 85 -16.37 -3.94 -12.19
N GLY A 86 -16.11 -4.13 -13.49
CA GLY A 86 -16.13 -3.04 -14.46
C GLY A 86 -17.52 -2.41 -14.61
N ILE A 87 -18.56 -3.23 -14.76
CA ILE A 87 -19.96 -2.78 -14.84
C ILE A 87 -20.38 -2.09 -13.53
N GLY A 88 -20.00 -2.66 -12.38
CA GLY A 88 -20.28 -2.09 -11.06
C GLY A 88 -19.71 -0.69 -10.91
N TRP A 89 -18.44 -0.49 -11.26
CA TRP A 89 -17.81 0.83 -11.26
C TRP A 89 -18.47 1.80 -12.23
N PHE A 90 -18.79 1.35 -13.45
CA PHE A 90 -19.48 2.18 -14.44
C PHE A 90 -20.85 2.65 -13.93
N LEU A 91 -21.67 1.74 -13.41
CA LEU A 91 -22.99 2.06 -12.86
C LEU A 91 -22.88 3.01 -11.66
N LEU A 92 -21.92 2.78 -10.78
CA LEU A 92 -21.69 3.63 -9.61
C LEU A 92 -21.29 5.04 -10.02
N ILE A 93 -20.36 5.20 -10.97
CA ILE A 93 -19.94 6.49 -11.50
C ILE A 93 -21.11 7.20 -12.18
N ALA A 94 -21.86 6.49 -13.04
CA ALA A 94 -23.01 7.04 -13.75
C ALA A 94 -24.11 7.50 -12.79
N ALA A 95 -24.47 6.67 -11.81
CA ALA A 95 -25.49 7.00 -10.80
C ALA A 95 -25.06 8.20 -9.94
N THR A 96 -23.79 8.25 -9.54
CA THR A 96 -23.23 9.36 -8.76
C THR A 96 -23.25 10.66 -9.56
N ALA A 97 -22.79 10.62 -10.81
CA ALA A 97 -22.78 11.80 -11.70
C ALA A 97 -24.19 12.31 -11.98
N LEU A 98 -25.15 11.41 -12.26
CA LEU A 98 -26.55 11.77 -12.49
C LEU A 98 -27.19 12.37 -11.22
N SER A 99 -26.99 11.75 -10.06
CA SER A 99 -27.50 12.26 -8.78
C SER A 99 -26.96 13.66 -8.48
N PHE A 100 -25.68 13.89 -8.75
CA PHE A 100 -25.06 15.20 -8.61
C PHE A 100 -25.66 16.24 -9.55
N ALA A 101 -25.84 15.88 -10.83
CA ALA A 101 -26.48 16.76 -11.81
C ALA A 101 -27.91 17.13 -11.42
N LEU A 102 -28.69 16.15 -10.95
CA LEU A 102 -30.05 16.36 -10.45
C LEU A 102 -30.08 17.26 -9.22
N ALA A 103 -29.12 17.10 -8.28
CA ALA A 103 -29.01 17.97 -7.11
C ALA A 103 -28.71 19.43 -7.50
N VAL A 104 -27.77 19.64 -8.42
CA VAL A 104 -27.47 20.98 -8.96
C VAL A 104 -28.69 21.58 -9.64
N TRP A 105 -29.37 20.81 -10.48
CA TRP A 105 -30.58 21.25 -11.17
C TRP A 105 -31.69 21.62 -10.19
N ALA A 106 -31.98 20.76 -9.20
CA ALA A 106 -33.00 21.00 -8.19
C ALA A 106 -32.71 22.26 -7.36
N VAL A 107 -31.46 22.52 -7.01
CA VAL A 107 -31.07 23.74 -6.27
C VAL A 107 -31.17 24.98 -7.16
N ALA A 108 -30.85 24.87 -8.45
CA ALA A 108 -30.88 25.97 -9.40
C ALA A 108 -32.30 26.40 -9.79
N THR A 109 -33.24 25.45 -9.91
CA THR A 109 -34.63 25.74 -10.34
C THR A 109 -35.58 26.01 -9.17
N ASN A 110 -35.22 25.65 -7.94
CA ASN A 110 -36.11 25.82 -6.80
C ASN A 110 -36.22 27.29 -6.36
N GLU A 111 -37.36 27.92 -6.65
CA GLU A 111 -37.68 29.31 -6.32
C GLU A 111 -37.85 29.56 -4.80
N GLY A 112 -38.08 28.51 -4.00
CA GLY A 112 -38.22 28.60 -2.55
C GLY A 112 -36.90 28.77 -1.78
N ILE A 113 -35.76 28.68 -2.46
CA ILE A 113 -34.43 28.81 -1.84
C ILE A 113 -33.94 30.25 -1.97
N SER A 114 -33.64 30.89 -0.84
CA SER A 114 -32.99 32.19 -0.81
C SER A 114 -31.67 32.19 -1.59
N TYR A 115 -31.39 33.26 -2.34
CA TYR A 115 -30.19 33.40 -3.17
C TYR A 115 -28.88 33.12 -2.43
N LEU A 116 -28.80 33.50 -1.14
CA LEU A 116 -27.63 33.24 -0.30
C LEU A 116 -27.42 31.74 -0.07
N HIS A 117 -28.49 31.00 0.26
CA HIS A 117 -28.43 29.56 0.49
C HIS A 117 -28.08 28.82 -0.81
N ARG A 118 -28.65 29.26 -1.94
CA ARG A 118 -28.33 28.72 -3.26
C ARG A 118 -26.84 28.89 -3.59
N GLY A 119 -26.28 30.08 -3.35
CA GLY A 119 -24.87 30.35 -3.55
C GLY A 119 -23.97 29.48 -2.69
N LEU A 120 -24.29 29.34 -1.39
CA LEU A 120 -23.52 28.47 -0.47
C LEU A 120 -23.54 27.01 -0.90
N ILE A 121 -24.70 26.48 -1.28
CA ILE A 121 -24.82 25.07 -1.71
C ILE A 121 -24.04 24.85 -3.02
N LEU A 122 -24.22 25.71 -4.02
CA LEU A 122 -23.56 25.55 -5.32
C LEU A 122 -22.03 25.73 -5.23
N SER A 123 -21.56 26.72 -4.47
CA SER A 123 -20.12 26.91 -4.22
C SER A 123 -19.51 25.73 -3.46
N SER A 124 -20.23 25.15 -2.50
CA SER A 124 -19.79 23.94 -1.80
C SER A 124 -19.68 22.75 -2.76
N LEU A 125 -20.72 22.50 -3.58
CA LEU A 125 -20.72 21.44 -4.58
C LEU A 125 -19.57 21.60 -5.59
N LEU A 126 -19.32 22.83 -6.03
CA LEU A 126 -18.21 23.16 -6.93
C LEU A 126 -16.85 22.89 -6.26
N GLY A 127 -16.68 23.32 -5.01
CA GLY A 127 -15.46 23.07 -4.23
C GLY A 127 -15.16 21.58 -4.09
N PHE A 128 -16.15 20.77 -3.73
CA PHE A 128 -16.01 19.31 -3.67
C PHE A 128 -15.64 18.71 -5.02
N THR A 129 -16.26 19.18 -6.10
CA THR A 129 -15.97 18.72 -7.46
C THR A 129 -14.52 19.00 -7.85
N LEU A 130 -14.02 20.21 -7.57
CA LEU A 130 -12.64 20.58 -7.84
C LEU A 130 -11.64 19.75 -7.01
N LEU A 131 -11.91 19.54 -5.73
CA LEU A 131 -11.09 18.68 -4.87
C LEU A 131 -11.06 17.24 -5.38
N PHE A 132 -12.23 16.67 -5.71
CA PHE A 132 -12.32 15.33 -6.28
C PHE A 132 -11.54 15.20 -7.59
N LEU A 133 -11.71 16.16 -8.52
CA LEU A 133 -10.96 16.17 -9.78
C LEU A 133 -9.45 16.29 -9.54
N SER A 134 -9.01 17.07 -8.55
CA SER A 134 -7.59 17.21 -8.23
C SER A 134 -6.96 15.88 -7.80
N VAL A 135 -7.66 15.11 -6.96
CA VAL A 135 -7.22 13.80 -6.48
C VAL A 135 -7.28 12.78 -7.60
N LEU A 136 -8.38 12.76 -8.36
CA LEU A 136 -8.56 11.86 -9.50
C LEU A 136 -7.45 12.08 -10.54
N TRP A 137 -7.15 13.33 -10.87
CA TRP A 137 -6.13 13.66 -11.85
C TRP A 137 -4.73 13.29 -11.36
N ARG A 138 -4.43 13.54 -10.07
CA ARG A 138 -3.19 13.07 -9.45
C ARG A 138 -3.08 11.54 -9.52
N ARG A 139 -4.17 10.82 -9.22
CA ARG A 139 -4.21 9.36 -9.28
C ARG A 139 -3.98 8.84 -10.70
N ILE A 140 -4.66 9.42 -11.70
CA ILE A 140 -4.47 9.05 -13.11
C ILE A 140 -3.03 9.29 -13.56
N ARG A 141 -2.43 10.43 -13.18
CA ARG A 141 -1.02 10.74 -13.48
C ARG A 141 -0.03 9.85 -12.74
N ALA A 142 -0.39 9.37 -11.55
CA ALA A 142 0.43 8.46 -10.76
C ALA A 142 0.30 6.99 -11.19
N MET A 143 -0.76 6.61 -11.93
CA MET A 143 -0.92 5.25 -12.43
C MET A 143 0.27 4.68 -13.21
N PRO A 144 1.00 5.41 -14.08
CA PRO A 144 2.21 4.87 -14.72
C PRO A 144 3.40 4.71 -13.76
N LEU A 145 3.39 5.38 -12.61
CA LEU A 145 4.43 5.32 -11.58
C LEU A 145 4.12 4.30 -10.48
N ASP A 146 2.97 3.62 -10.56
CA ASP A 146 2.54 2.64 -9.56
C ASP A 146 3.49 1.42 -9.61
N PRO A 147 4.28 1.17 -8.55
CA PRO A 147 5.27 0.08 -8.53
C PRO A 147 4.64 -1.30 -8.77
N TYR A 148 3.35 -1.44 -8.44
CA TYR A 148 2.61 -2.69 -8.58
C TYR A 148 2.03 -2.91 -9.97
N ARG A 149 2.14 -1.93 -10.89
CA ARG A 149 1.57 -2.01 -12.25
C ARG A 149 2.35 -2.93 -13.19
N HIS A 150 3.65 -3.08 -12.96
CA HIS A 150 4.56 -3.87 -13.80
C HIS A 150 5.14 -5.09 -13.07
N VAL A 151 4.55 -5.44 -11.93
CA VAL A 151 4.85 -6.71 -11.27
C VAL A 151 4.13 -7.80 -12.06
N GLU A 152 4.75 -8.24 -13.15
CA GLU A 152 4.49 -9.57 -13.70
C GLU A 152 5.03 -10.58 -12.67
N ARG A 153 4.11 -11.35 -12.07
CA ARG A 153 4.39 -12.51 -11.22
C ARG A 153 4.06 -13.78 -11.99
#